data_AF-A0A9R0SBJ1-F1
#
_entry.id   AF-A0A9R0SBJ1-F1
#
_cell.length_a   1.000
_cell.length_b   1.000
_cell.length_c   1.000
_cell.angle_alpha   90.00
_cell.angle_beta   90.00
_cell.angle_gamma   90.00
#
_symmetry.space_group_name_H-M   'P 1'
#
loop_
_entity.id
_entity.type
_entity.pdbx_description
1 polymer ?
#
loop_
_entity_poly.entity_id
_entity_poly.type
_entity_poly.pdbx_seq_one_letter_code
_entity_poly.pdbx_strand_id
1 'polypeptide(L)'
;MMGLGLGDPPADYGSIMAVGLFVALMCICIIVGHLLEENRWMNESTTALLLGLGAGTVILFASSGKNSRLMVFSEDLFFIYLLPPIIFNAGFQVKKKQFFRNFMTITLFAVVGTLISFSIISLGAMGLISRLNIGSLELGDYLALGAIFSATDSVCTLQVLNQDETPFLYSLVFGEGVVNDATSVVLFNAIQNFDLGNFSSLKFLQFIGNFLYLFGASTFLGVASGLLSAYVIKKLYFGRHSTDREVAIMMLMAYLSYMLAELLDLSGILTVFFCGIVMSHYTWHNVTESSRVTTKHAFATLSFISETFLFLYVGMDALDIEKWKIVSETYSPMKSIGLSSIIVALVLVARAAFVFPLSYLSNLTKTTPGEKISIRQQVIIWWAGLMRGAVSIALAYNKVKYCV
;
A
#
# COMPACT_ATOMS: atom_id res chain seq x y z
N MET A 1 -18.40 20.03 -52.03
CA MET A 1 -18.80 19.70 -50.65
C MET A 1 -17.54 19.54 -49.84
N MET A 2 -17.37 20.38 -48.83
CA MET A 2 -16.17 20.54 -48.02
C MET A 2 -15.70 19.23 -47.40
N GLY A 3 -14.49 18.81 -47.77
CA GLY A 3 -13.70 17.91 -46.94
C GLY A 3 -13.25 18.69 -45.71
N LEU A 4 -13.93 18.47 -44.59
CA LEU A 4 -13.44 18.84 -43.26
C LEU A 4 -12.21 17.96 -43.01
N GLY A 5 -11.04 18.50 -43.36
CA GLY A 5 -9.76 18.03 -42.87
C GLY A 5 -9.72 18.25 -41.36
N LEU A 6 -10.21 17.26 -40.62
CA LEU A 6 -9.77 17.03 -39.26
C LEU A 6 -8.29 16.68 -39.36
N GLY A 7 -7.45 17.71 -39.27
CA GLY A 7 -6.03 17.51 -39.03
C GLY A 7 -5.87 16.62 -37.81
N ASP A 8 -4.92 15.69 -37.86
CA ASP A 8 -4.63 14.80 -36.75
C ASP A 8 -4.54 15.65 -35.46
N PRO A 9 -5.34 15.31 -34.42
CA PRO A 9 -5.38 16.12 -33.22
C PRO A 9 -3.97 16.15 -32.61
N PRO A 10 -3.48 17.33 -32.14
CA PRO A 10 -2.18 17.39 -31.51
C PRO A 10 -2.13 16.45 -30.30
N ALA A 11 -0.96 15.88 -30.01
CA ALA A 11 -0.77 14.83 -29.00
C ALA A 11 -1.38 15.15 -27.61
N ASP A 12 -1.53 16.44 -27.28
CA ASP A 12 -2.16 16.94 -26.06
C ASP A 12 -3.67 16.67 -25.96
N TYR A 13 -4.40 16.52 -27.08
CA TYR A 13 -5.84 16.21 -27.02
C TYR A 13 -6.11 14.79 -26.53
N GLY A 14 -5.23 13.84 -26.87
CA GLY A 14 -5.34 12.46 -26.42
C GLY A 14 -5.20 12.33 -24.90
N SER A 15 -4.24 13.05 -24.31
CA SER A 15 -4.03 13.07 -22.86
C SER A 15 -5.15 13.82 -22.12
N ILE A 16 -5.68 14.91 -22.70
CA ILE A 16 -6.84 15.62 -22.12
C ILE A 16 -8.08 14.73 -22.13
N MET A 17 -8.35 14.02 -23.23
CA MET A 17 -9.48 13.07 -23.31
C MET A 17 -9.31 11.90 -22.32
N ALA A 18 -8.09 11.39 -22.15
CA ALA A 18 -7.75 10.35 -21.18
C ALA A 18 -8.11 10.78 -19.75
N VAL A 19 -7.58 11.93 -19.34
CA VAL A 19 -7.80 12.48 -18.00
C VAL A 19 -9.27 12.83 -17.80
N GLY A 20 -9.91 13.43 -18.82
CA GLY A 20 -11.34 13.76 -18.77
C GLY A 20 -12.23 12.53 -18.58
N LEU A 21 -11.97 11.44 -19.30
CA LEU A 21 -12.68 10.17 -19.13
C LEU A 21 -12.44 9.58 -17.74
N PHE A 22 -11.20 9.59 -17.25
CA PHE A 22 -10.87 9.10 -15.93
C PHE A 22 -11.60 9.89 -14.81
N VAL A 23 -11.60 11.22 -14.90
CA VAL A 23 -12.31 12.10 -13.96
C VAL A 23 -13.83 11.85 -14.02
N ALA A 24 -14.40 11.67 -15.23
CA ALA A 24 -15.81 11.33 -15.36
C ALA A 24 -16.15 9.99 -14.71
N LEU A 25 -15.32 8.97 -14.89
CA LEU A 25 -15.47 7.66 -14.23
C LEU A 25 -15.39 7.80 -12.70
N MET A 26 -14.47 8.61 -12.19
CA MET A 26 -14.38 8.91 -10.75
C MET A 26 -15.66 9.54 -10.21
N CYS A 27 -16.21 10.55 -10.90
CA CYS A 27 -17.49 11.16 -10.52
C CYS A 27 -18.62 10.13 -10.52
N ILE A 28 -18.70 9.27 -11.52
CA ILE A 28 -19.68 8.18 -11.59
C ILE A 28 -19.49 7.21 -10.42
N CYS A 29 -18.24 6.83 -10.09
CA CYS A 29 -17.96 5.96 -8.96
C CYS A 29 -18.46 6.53 -7.63
N ILE A 30 -18.27 7.84 -7.41
CA ILE A 30 -18.74 8.49 -6.18
C ILE A 30 -20.29 8.50 -6.12
N ILE A 31 -20.95 8.82 -7.23
CA ILE A 31 -22.43 8.86 -7.28
C ILE A 31 -23.02 7.45 -7.10
N VAL A 32 -22.50 6.47 -7.84
CA VAL A 32 -22.96 5.07 -7.77
C VAL A 32 -22.63 4.45 -6.42
N GLY A 33 -21.45 4.73 -5.87
CA GLY A 33 -21.04 4.31 -4.53
C GLY A 33 -22.02 4.80 -3.47
N HIS A 34 -22.35 6.10 -3.48
CA HIS A 34 -23.33 6.69 -2.56
C HIS A 34 -24.72 6.01 -2.65
N LEU A 35 -25.23 5.79 -3.87
CA LEU A 35 -26.52 5.13 -4.08
C LEU A 35 -26.53 3.65 -3.62
N LEU A 36 -25.42 2.94 -3.79
CA LEU A 36 -25.30 1.53 -3.40
C LEU A 36 -25.07 1.35 -1.91
N GLU A 37 -24.39 2.31 -1.26
CA GLU A 37 -24.22 2.34 0.19
C GLU A 37 -25.57 2.54 0.89
N GLU A 38 -26.43 3.42 0.36
CA GLU A 38 -27.78 3.65 0.88
C GLU A 38 -28.62 2.36 0.90
N ASN A 39 -28.44 1.49 -0.10
CA ASN A 39 -29.08 0.18 -0.16
C ASN A 39 -28.40 -0.89 0.71
N ARG A 40 -27.21 -0.65 1.28
CA ARG A 40 -26.36 -1.59 2.05
C ARG A 40 -25.86 -2.81 1.27
N TRP A 41 -25.87 -2.77 -0.07
CA TRP A 41 -25.48 -3.93 -0.88
C TRP A 41 -23.96 -4.04 -1.05
N MET A 42 -23.24 -2.91 -1.08
CA MET A 42 -21.82 -2.86 -1.40
C MET A 42 -21.10 -1.71 -0.72
N ASN A 43 -19.83 -1.93 -0.36
CA ASN A 43 -18.91 -0.87 0.08
C ASN A 43 -18.41 -0.06 -1.13
N GLU A 44 -18.14 1.23 -0.93
CA GLU A 44 -17.69 2.16 -1.96
C GLU A 44 -16.48 1.64 -2.75
N SER A 45 -15.47 1.07 -2.08
CA SER A 45 -14.28 0.51 -2.71
C SER A 45 -14.56 -0.64 -3.67
N THR A 46 -15.49 -1.52 -3.29
CA THR A 46 -15.91 -2.63 -4.15
C THR A 46 -16.63 -2.11 -5.38
N THR A 47 -17.42 -1.03 -5.23
CA THR A 47 -18.07 -0.37 -6.37
C THR A 47 -17.04 0.26 -7.31
N ALA A 48 -16.02 0.95 -6.78
CA ALA A 48 -14.95 1.54 -7.57
C ALA A 48 -14.15 0.47 -8.34
N LEU A 49 -13.84 -0.66 -7.71
CA LEU A 49 -13.15 -1.78 -8.36
C LEU A 49 -13.99 -2.40 -9.49
N LEU A 50 -15.28 -2.66 -9.25
CA LEU A 50 -16.18 -3.22 -10.26
C LEU A 50 -16.42 -2.25 -11.42
N LEU A 51 -16.53 -0.95 -11.13
CA LEU A 51 -16.64 0.08 -12.16
C LEU A 51 -15.33 0.23 -12.95
N GLY A 52 -14.18 0.13 -12.30
CA GLY A 52 -12.88 0.06 -12.96
C GLY A 52 -12.77 -1.12 -13.93
N LEU A 53 -13.19 -2.32 -13.48
CA LEU A 53 -13.29 -3.51 -14.34
C LEU A 53 -14.28 -3.28 -15.49
N GLY A 54 -15.46 -2.74 -15.22
CA GLY A 54 -16.46 -2.42 -16.24
C GLY A 54 -15.91 -1.45 -17.29
N ALA A 55 -15.30 -0.34 -16.87
CA ALA A 55 -14.67 0.62 -17.74
C ALA A 55 -13.52 -0.02 -18.56
N GLY A 56 -12.68 -0.84 -17.93
CA GLY A 56 -11.63 -1.60 -18.60
C GLY A 56 -12.19 -2.52 -19.69
N THR A 57 -13.29 -3.25 -19.43
CA THR A 57 -13.92 -4.09 -20.46
C THR A 57 -14.45 -3.26 -21.64
N VAL A 58 -15.11 -2.14 -21.36
CA VAL A 58 -15.66 -1.25 -22.41
C VAL A 58 -14.54 -0.68 -23.27
N ILE A 59 -13.45 -0.23 -22.66
CA ILE A 59 -12.27 0.29 -23.37
C ILE A 59 -11.64 -0.82 -24.22
N LEU A 60 -11.51 -2.03 -23.69
CA LEU A 60 -10.96 -3.18 -24.39
C LEU A 60 -11.77 -3.55 -25.63
N PHE A 61 -13.10 -3.60 -25.51
CA PHE A 61 -14.00 -3.85 -26.64
C PHE A 61 -13.98 -2.71 -27.66
N ALA A 62 -14.01 -1.45 -27.21
CA ALA A 62 -13.99 -0.28 -28.09
C ALA A 62 -12.65 -0.12 -28.84
N SER A 63 -11.55 -0.49 -28.19
CA SER A 63 -10.18 -0.36 -28.71
C SER A 63 -9.75 -1.53 -29.61
N SER A 64 -10.57 -2.59 -29.71
CA SER A 64 -10.22 -3.84 -30.43
C SER A 64 -8.82 -4.38 -30.06
N GLY A 65 -8.38 -4.13 -28.82
CA GLY A 65 -7.08 -4.53 -28.29
C GLY A 65 -5.85 -3.78 -28.83
N LYS A 66 -5.98 -2.62 -29.49
CA LYS A 66 -4.84 -1.90 -30.12
C LYS A 66 -4.33 -0.65 -29.36
N ASN A 67 -5.17 0.01 -28.57
CA ASN A 67 -4.80 1.17 -27.74
C ASN A 67 -5.01 0.84 -26.26
N SER A 68 -3.98 0.27 -25.63
CA SER A 68 -3.89 -0.13 -24.22
C SER A 68 -3.22 0.92 -23.32
N ARG A 69 -2.63 1.98 -23.89
CA ARG A 69 -1.83 2.97 -23.11
C ARG A 69 -2.61 3.66 -21.99
N LEU A 70 -3.93 3.74 -22.09
CA LEU A 70 -4.82 4.28 -21.04
C LEU A 70 -4.93 3.37 -19.81
N MET A 71 -4.65 2.07 -19.96
CA MET A 71 -4.82 1.04 -18.93
C MET A 71 -3.48 0.63 -18.29
N VAL A 72 -2.35 1.16 -18.75
CA VAL A 72 -1.04 0.80 -18.21
C VAL A 72 -0.85 1.50 -16.86
N PHE A 73 -0.73 0.71 -15.79
CA PHE A 73 -0.42 1.19 -14.44
C PHE A 73 0.94 1.90 -14.38
N SER A 74 0.94 3.20 -14.06
CA SER A 74 2.15 3.95 -13.74
C SER A 74 2.44 3.89 -12.24
N GLU A 75 3.51 3.18 -11.87
CA GLU A 75 3.97 3.05 -10.48
C GLU A 75 4.29 4.41 -9.85
N ASP A 76 4.95 5.29 -10.61
CA ASP A 76 5.34 6.62 -10.15
C ASP A 76 4.10 7.43 -9.71
N LEU A 77 2.99 7.32 -10.45
CA LEU A 77 1.75 7.99 -10.09
C LEU A 77 1.23 7.48 -8.74
N PHE A 78 1.25 6.16 -8.54
CA PHE A 78 0.79 5.56 -7.30
C PHE A 78 1.66 5.97 -6.10
N PHE A 79 2.98 5.79 -6.17
CA PHE A 79 3.87 6.04 -5.03
C PHE A 79 4.00 7.51 -4.71
N ILE A 80 4.13 8.36 -5.74
CA ILE A 80 4.42 9.78 -5.55
C ILE A 80 3.14 10.56 -5.26
N TYR A 81 2.00 10.23 -5.86
CA TYR A 81 0.80 11.08 -5.76
C TYR A 81 -0.34 10.48 -4.92
N LEU A 82 -0.62 9.19 -5.06
CA LEU A 82 -1.79 8.57 -4.40
C LEU A 82 -1.50 8.12 -2.98
N LEU A 83 -0.35 7.48 -2.76
CA LEU A 83 -0.01 6.86 -1.49
C LEU A 83 0.18 7.87 -0.34
N PRO A 84 0.91 9.00 -0.50
CA PRO A 84 1.23 9.87 0.63
C PRO A 84 -0.02 10.46 1.32
N PRO A 85 -1.05 10.96 0.61
CA PRO A 85 -2.29 11.41 1.23
C PRO A 85 -3.02 10.35 2.05
N ILE A 86 -3.05 9.11 1.57
CA ILE A 86 -3.74 8.00 2.22
C ILE A 86 -3.07 7.66 3.55
N ILE A 87 -1.77 7.43 3.51
CA ILE A 87 -0.98 7.05 4.70
C ILE A 87 -0.92 8.20 5.69
N PHE A 88 -0.81 9.45 5.21
CA PHE A 88 -0.86 10.62 6.06
C PHE A 88 -2.19 10.74 6.80
N ASN A 89 -3.31 10.61 6.10
CA ASN A 89 -4.64 10.66 6.71
C ASN A 89 -4.84 9.53 7.73
N ALA A 90 -4.42 8.29 7.41
CA ALA A 90 -4.45 7.16 8.33
C ALA A 90 -3.62 7.43 9.60
N GLY A 91 -2.40 7.96 9.46
CA GLY A 91 -1.55 8.36 10.59
C GLY A 91 -2.13 9.51 11.41
N PHE A 92 -2.76 10.47 10.74
CA PHE A 92 -3.35 11.63 11.38
C PHE A 92 -4.59 11.27 12.22
N GLN A 93 -5.43 10.36 11.72
CA GLN A 93 -6.66 9.95 12.40
C GLN A 93 -6.46 8.82 13.41
N VAL A 94 -5.34 8.09 13.35
CA VAL A 94 -5.08 6.92 14.21
C VAL A 94 -5.28 7.22 15.71
N LYS A 95 -5.92 6.29 16.43
CA LYS A 95 -6.10 6.37 17.89
C LYS A 95 -4.76 6.09 18.58
N LYS A 96 -3.91 7.11 18.68
CA LYS A 96 -2.52 7.09 19.17
C LYS A 96 -2.33 6.26 20.45
N LYS A 97 -3.18 6.45 21.45
CA LYS A 97 -3.09 5.71 22.73
C LYS A 97 -3.21 4.20 22.53
N GLN A 98 -4.14 3.76 21.67
CA GLN A 98 -4.35 2.34 21.37
C GLN A 98 -3.21 1.80 20.51
N PHE A 99 -2.75 2.57 19.53
CA PHE A 99 -1.63 2.23 18.67
C PHE A 99 -0.35 1.99 19.48
N PHE A 100 0.08 2.97 20.29
CA PHE A 100 1.31 2.85 21.08
C PHE A 100 1.22 1.80 22.19
N ARG A 101 0.04 1.56 22.76
CA ARG A 101 -0.16 0.48 23.74
C ARG A 101 0.05 -0.91 23.13
N ASN A 102 -0.28 -1.10 21.86
CA ASN A 102 -0.15 -2.38 21.15
C ASN A 102 1.04 -2.40 20.18
N PHE A 103 1.93 -1.41 20.24
CA PHE A 103 3.03 -1.25 19.29
C PHE A 103 3.97 -2.45 19.24
N MET A 104 4.21 -3.10 20.38
CA MET A 104 5.01 -4.33 20.44
C MET A 104 4.33 -5.49 19.70
N THR A 105 3.01 -5.65 19.83
CA THR A 105 2.27 -6.66 19.06
C THR A 105 2.29 -6.35 17.57
N ILE A 106 2.11 -5.08 17.20
CA ILE A 106 2.19 -4.62 15.81
C ILE A 106 3.55 -4.96 15.19
N THR A 107 4.62 -4.57 15.88
CA THR A 107 6.00 -4.80 15.40
C THR A 107 6.33 -6.29 15.37
N LEU A 108 5.85 -7.08 16.34
CA LEU A 108 6.00 -8.53 16.34
C LEU A 108 5.35 -9.17 15.10
N PHE A 109 4.10 -8.81 14.80
CA PHE A 109 3.39 -9.31 13.63
C PHE A 109 4.07 -8.85 12.32
N ALA A 110 4.50 -7.59 12.26
CA ALA A 110 5.16 -7.05 11.09
C ALA A 110 6.54 -7.69 10.84
N VAL A 111 7.42 -7.75 11.84
CA VAL A 111 8.79 -8.25 11.64
C VAL A 111 8.83 -9.77 11.63
N VAL A 112 8.29 -10.42 12.66
CA VAL A 112 8.36 -11.89 12.75
C VAL A 112 7.40 -12.54 11.76
N GLY A 113 6.21 -11.99 11.57
CA GLY A 113 5.24 -12.51 10.60
C GLY A 113 5.75 -12.42 9.15
N THR A 114 6.49 -11.37 8.80
CA THR A 114 7.08 -11.25 7.45
C THR A 114 8.22 -12.20 7.23
N LEU A 115 9.10 -12.41 8.22
CA LEU A 115 10.17 -13.41 8.14
C LEU A 115 9.62 -14.84 8.03
N ILE A 116 8.56 -15.17 8.77
CA ILE A 116 7.86 -16.46 8.64
C ILE A 116 7.25 -16.58 7.25
N SER A 117 6.55 -15.54 6.78
CA SER A 117 5.90 -15.56 5.47
C SER A 117 6.91 -15.72 4.34
N PHE A 118 7.99 -14.95 4.38
CA PHE A 118 9.12 -15.04 3.48
C PHE A 118 9.68 -16.47 3.41
N SER A 119 9.92 -17.08 4.57
CA SER A 119 10.51 -18.42 4.64
C SER A 119 9.58 -19.46 4.04
N ILE A 120 8.29 -19.41 4.36
CA ILE A 120 7.28 -20.36 3.85
C ILE A 120 7.09 -20.19 2.35
N ILE A 121 6.96 -18.96 1.86
CA ILE A 121 6.75 -18.68 0.44
C ILE A 121 7.99 -19.05 -0.36
N SER A 122 9.21 -18.71 0.10
CA SER A 122 10.45 -19.02 -0.61
C SER A 122 10.68 -20.53 -0.72
N LEU A 123 10.57 -21.25 0.41
CA LEU A 123 10.75 -22.71 0.44
C LEU A 123 9.62 -23.44 -0.30
N GLY A 124 8.38 -22.96 -0.15
CA GLY A 124 7.23 -23.48 -0.85
C GLY A 124 7.31 -23.28 -2.37
N ALA A 125 7.77 -22.11 -2.81
CA ALA A 125 8.03 -21.81 -4.21
C ALA A 125 9.13 -22.72 -4.76
N MET A 126 10.25 -22.87 -4.03
CA MET A 126 11.33 -23.78 -4.41
C MET A 126 10.86 -25.24 -4.51
N GLY A 127 9.96 -25.69 -3.64
CA GLY A 127 9.47 -27.09 -3.64
C GLY A 127 8.35 -27.38 -4.65
N LEU A 128 7.45 -26.43 -4.90
CA LEU A 128 6.26 -26.62 -5.75
C LEU A 128 6.44 -26.07 -7.16
N ILE A 129 7.06 -24.90 -7.33
CA ILE A 129 7.26 -24.29 -8.65
C ILE A 129 8.35 -25.03 -9.43
N SER A 130 9.40 -25.52 -8.76
CA SER A 130 10.42 -26.36 -9.40
C SER A 130 9.84 -27.63 -10.04
N ARG A 131 8.75 -28.17 -9.50
CA ARG A 131 8.06 -29.35 -10.05
C ARG A 131 7.27 -29.05 -11.32
N LEU A 132 7.00 -27.78 -11.62
CA LEU A 132 6.24 -27.38 -12.81
C LEU A 132 7.09 -27.29 -14.09
N ASN A 133 8.41 -27.55 -14.01
CA ASN A 133 9.36 -27.41 -15.13
C ASN A 133 9.23 -26.06 -15.85
N ILE A 134 9.10 -24.98 -15.06
CA ILE A 134 9.01 -23.59 -15.54
C ILE A 134 10.41 -22.98 -15.44
N GLY A 135 11.25 -23.25 -16.44
CA GLY A 135 12.62 -22.73 -16.51
C GLY A 135 13.54 -23.16 -15.36
N SER A 136 14.81 -22.78 -15.45
CA SER A 136 15.78 -22.90 -14.35
C SER A 136 15.79 -21.60 -13.55
N LEU A 137 14.91 -21.49 -12.54
CA LEU A 137 14.97 -20.40 -11.57
C LEU A 137 16.12 -20.66 -10.59
N GLU A 138 16.91 -19.62 -10.31
CA GLU A 138 17.98 -19.69 -9.32
C GLU A 138 17.43 -19.56 -7.90
N LEU A 139 18.25 -19.90 -6.89
CA LEU A 139 17.84 -19.76 -5.48
C LEU A 139 17.44 -18.31 -5.14
N GLY A 140 18.15 -17.32 -5.70
CA GLY A 140 17.84 -15.91 -5.54
C GLY A 140 16.43 -15.55 -6.04
N ASP A 141 15.92 -16.24 -7.05
CA ASP A 141 14.59 -15.96 -7.59
C ASP A 141 13.49 -16.39 -6.64
N TYR A 142 13.62 -17.57 -6.02
CA TYR A 142 12.68 -18.07 -5.04
C TYR A 142 12.66 -17.22 -3.76
N LEU A 143 13.84 -16.76 -3.32
CA LEU A 143 13.94 -15.83 -2.19
C LEU A 143 13.30 -14.48 -2.53
N ALA A 144 13.58 -13.92 -3.71
CA ALA A 144 12.95 -12.68 -4.15
C ALA A 144 11.42 -12.79 -4.21
N LEU A 145 10.88 -13.92 -4.68
CA LEU A 145 9.44 -14.19 -4.64
C LEU A 145 8.89 -14.15 -3.21
N GLY A 146 9.61 -14.77 -2.26
CA GLY A 146 9.22 -14.71 -0.85
C GLY A 146 9.19 -13.30 -0.27
N ALA A 147 10.14 -12.44 -0.65
CA ALA A 147 10.22 -11.05 -0.15
C ALA A 147 9.17 -10.14 -0.80
N ILE A 148 8.90 -10.33 -2.09
CA ILE A 148 7.85 -9.62 -2.82
C ILE A 148 6.47 -9.97 -2.24
N PHE A 149 6.19 -11.26 -2.07
CA PHE A 149 4.94 -11.75 -1.50
C PHE A 149 4.97 -11.83 0.04
N SER A 150 5.91 -11.19 0.75
CA SER A 150 5.76 -10.95 2.19
C SER A 150 5.05 -9.61 2.47
N ALA A 151 5.27 -8.61 1.62
CA ALA A 151 4.65 -7.29 1.70
C ALA A 151 3.13 -7.34 1.55
N THR A 152 2.38 -6.77 2.49
CA THR A 152 0.91 -6.76 2.50
C THR A 152 0.37 -5.35 2.38
N ASP A 153 -0.70 -5.19 1.61
CA ASP A 153 -1.40 -3.92 1.56
C ASP A 153 -2.33 -3.76 2.75
N SER A 154 -2.02 -2.81 3.64
CA SER A 154 -3.00 -2.45 4.66
C SER A 154 -4.05 -1.48 4.12
N VAL A 155 -3.76 -0.66 3.09
CA VAL A 155 -4.67 0.38 2.58
C VAL A 155 -5.99 -0.23 2.13
N CYS A 156 -5.94 -1.27 1.30
CA CYS A 156 -7.15 -1.93 0.82
C CYS A 156 -8.04 -2.49 1.95
N THR A 157 -7.42 -2.93 3.04
CA THR A 157 -8.14 -3.53 4.17
C THR A 157 -8.78 -2.49 5.09
N LEU A 158 -8.20 -1.31 5.17
CA LEU A 158 -8.70 -0.24 6.04
C LEU A 158 -10.02 0.34 5.58
N GLN A 159 -10.38 0.17 4.31
CA GLN A 159 -11.65 0.66 3.79
C GLN A 159 -12.83 -0.20 4.22
N VAL A 160 -12.58 -1.48 4.51
CA VAL A 160 -13.59 -2.38 5.07
C VAL A 160 -13.63 -2.25 6.60
N LEU A 161 -12.50 -1.87 7.22
CA LEU A 161 -12.38 -1.74 8.67
C LEU A 161 -12.66 -0.31 9.15
N ASN A 162 -13.78 -0.12 9.84
CA ASN A 162 -14.07 1.15 10.47
C ASN A 162 -13.24 1.35 11.76
N GLN A 163 -12.47 2.45 11.82
CA GLN A 163 -11.65 2.82 12.98
C GLN A 163 -12.48 3.15 14.24
N ASP A 164 -13.74 3.55 14.08
CA ASP A 164 -14.62 3.86 15.21
C ASP A 164 -15.24 2.62 15.84
N GLU A 165 -15.60 1.63 15.03
CA GLU A 165 -16.13 0.36 15.51
C GLU A 165 -15.03 -0.58 16.04
N THR A 166 -13.90 -0.67 15.33
CA THR A 166 -12.84 -1.66 15.62
C THR A 166 -11.44 -1.03 15.69
N PRO A 167 -11.20 -0.08 16.63
CA PRO A 167 -9.97 0.71 16.68
C PRO A 167 -8.69 -0.12 16.88
N PHE A 168 -8.81 -1.25 17.59
CA PHE A 168 -7.70 -2.16 17.80
C PHE A 168 -7.31 -2.91 16.52
N LEU A 169 -8.28 -3.45 15.77
CA LEU A 169 -8.00 -4.18 14.52
C LEU A 169 -7.44 -3.23 13.47
N TYR A 170 -8.06 -2.05 13.33
CA TYR A 170 -7.58 -1.01 12.43
C TYR A 170 -6.11 -0.69 12.71
N SER A 171 -5.77 -0.38 13.97
CA SER A 171 -4.39 -0.04 14.35
C SER A 171 -3.42 -1.20 14.15
N LEU A 172 -3.87 -2.44 14.37
CA LEU A 172 -3.04 -3.63 14.24
C LEU A 172 -2.72 -3.94 12.78
N VAL A 173 -3.74 -4.04 11.92
CA VAL A 173 -3.58 -4.35 10.49
C VAL A 173 -2.85 -3.22 9.77
N PHE A 174 -3.20 -1.96 10.09
CA PHE A 174 -2.52 -0.81 9.51
C PHE A 174 -1.04 -0.78 9.88
N GLY A 175 -0.74 -0.82 11.18
CA GLY A 175 0.63 -0.76 11.66
C GLY A 175 1.45 -1.95 11.19
N GLU A 176 0.84 -3.13 11.09
CA GLU A 176 1.50 -4.31 10.54
C GLU A 176 1.89 -4.10 9.08
N GLY A 177 0.99 -3.60 8.22
CA GLY A 177 1.31 -3.28 6.83
C GLY A 177 2.44 -2.25 6.68
N VAL A 178 2.39 -1.14 7.42
CA VAL A 178 3.41 -0.08 7.32
C VAL A 178 4.79 -0.57 7.75
N VAL A 179 4.89 -1.36 8.82
CA VAL A 179 6.17 -1.91 9.27
C VAL A 179 6.62 -3.07 8.38
N ASN A 180 5.68 -3.86 7.85
CA ASN A 180 5.93 -4.94 6.89
C ASN A 180 6.57 -4.41 5.60
N ASP A 181 6.09 -3.29 5.08
CA ASP A 181 6.67 -2.70 3.85
C ASP A 181 8.16 -2.39 4.04
N ALA A 182 8.53 -1.80 5.18
CA ALA A 182 9.93 -1.56 5.50
C ALA A 182 10.73 -2.87 5.67
N THR A 183 10.19 -3.89 6.35
CA THR A 183 10.90 -5.18 6.52
C THR A 183 11.10 -5.90 5.19
N SER A 184 10.09 -5.88 4.31
CA SER A 184 10.14 -6.54 2.99
C SER A 184 11.17 -5.88 2.08
N VAL A 185 11.32 -4.55 2.12
CA VAL A 185 12.40 -3.84 1.39
C VAL A 185 13.78 -4.24 1.91
N VAL A 186 13.98 -4.28 3.23
CA VAL A 186 15.27 -4.71 3.82
C VAL A 186 15.59 -6.15 3.41
N LEU A 187 14.58 -7.01 3.41
CA LEU A 187 14.72 -8.42 3.03
C LEU A 187 15.08 -8.57 1.55
N PHE A 188 14.43 -7.82 0.68
CA PHE A 188 14.73 -7.81 -0.74
C PHE A 188 16.16 -7.32 -1.02
N ASN A 189 16.58 -6.21 -0.39
CA ASN A 189 17.95 -5.70 -0.52
C ASN A 189 18.98 -6.69 0.06
N ALA A 190 18.66 -7.40 1.13
CA ALA A 190 19.53 -8.43 1.69
C ALA A 190 19.72 -9.62 0.74
N ILE A 191 18.68 -9.98 -0.03
CA ILE A 191 18.73 -11.06 -1.03
C ILE A 191 19.57 -10.65 -2.25
N GLN A 192 19.47 -9.40 -2.71
CA GLN A 192 20.30 -8.93 -3.83
C GLN A 192 21.80 -8.92 -3.49
N ASN A 193 22.13 -8.63 -2.22
CA ASN A 193 23.50 -8.67 -1.71
C ASN A 193 23.92 -10.08 -1.23
N PHE A 194 23.10 -11.10 -1.48
CA PHE A 194 23.31 -12.44 -0.97
C PHE A 194 24.29 -13.22 -1.82
N ASP A 195 25.57 -13.18 -1.45
CA ASP A 195 26.56 -14.11 -1.99
C ASP A 195 26.46 -15.49 -1.30
N LEU A 196 26.20 -16.55 -2.09
CA LEU A 196 25.80 -17.90 -1.68
C LEU A 196 26.88 -18.66 -0.87
N GLY A 197 28.13 -18.18 -0.90
CA GLY A 197 29.28 -18.89 -0.33
C GLY A 197 29.49 -18.76 1.19
N ASN A 198 28.84 -17.81 1.89
CA ASN A 198 29.11 -17.56 3.32
C ASN A 198 27.85 -17.11 4.10
N PHE A 199 27.10 -18.07 4.62
CA PHE A 199 26.15 -17.83 5.72
C PHE A 199 26.94 -17.53 7.00
N SER A 200 27.18 -16.24 7.25
CA SER A 200 27.82 -15.76 8.47
C SER A 200 26.77 -15.17 9.42
N SER A 201 26.92 -15.42 10.73
CA SER A 201 26.18 -14.72 11.80
C SER A 201 26.28 -13.19 11.66
N LEU A 202 27.35 -12.72 11.01
CA LEU A 202 27.61 -11.32 10.71
C LEU A 202 26.63 -10.75 9.67
N LYS A 203 26.18 -11.55 8.68
CA LYS A 203 25.14 -11.12 7.71
C LYS A 203 23.76 -11.00 8.36
N PHE A 204 23.43 -11.90 9.29
CA PHE A 204 22.19 -11.79 10.07
C PHE A 204 22.19 -10.54 10.97
N LEU A 205 23.33 -10.25 11.61
CA LEU A 205 23.51 -9.02 12.38
C LEU A 205 23.39 -7.77 11.49
N GLN A 206 23.96 -7.81 10.28
CA GLN A 206 23.84 -6.74 9.29
C GLN A 206 22.39 -6.54 8.83
N PHE A 207 21.62 -7.61 8.62
CA PHE A 207 20.20 -7.52 8.31
C PHE A 207 19.42 -6.80 9.42
N ILE A 208 19.61 -7.20 10.69
CA ILE A 208 18.99 -6.54 11.84
C ILE A 208 19.43 -5.07 11.92
N GLY A 209 20.73 -4.80 11.71
CA GLY A 209 21.28 -3.44 11.71
C GLY A 209 20.66 -2.56 10.63
N ASN A 210 20.54 -3.06 9.39
CA ASN A 210 19.91 -2.35 8.29
C ASN A 210 18.43 -2.09 8.53
N PHE A 211 17.71 -3.08 9.09
CA PHE A 211 16.31 -2.90 9.49
C PHE A 211 16.17 -1.81 10.56
N LEU A 212 16.95 -1.88 11.64
CA LEU A 212 16.92 -0.88 12.71
C LEU A 212 17.31 0.52 12.21
N TYR A 213 18.29 0.59 11.29
CA TYR A 213 18.69 1.84 10.64
C TYR A 213 17.54 2.42 9.81
N LEU A 214 16.98 1.66 8.87
CA LEU A 214 15.88 2.12 8.01
C LEU A 214 14.66 2.49 8.84
N PHE A 215 14.28 1.64 9.80
CA PHE A 215 13.16 1.89 10.70
C PHE A 215 13.37 3.15 11.55
N GLY A 216 14.54 3.25 12.20
CA GLY A 216 14.89 4.35 13.10
C GLY A 216 15.05 5.68 12.38
N ALA A 217 15.78 5.70 11.26
CA ALA A 217 16.02 6.91 10.47
C ALA A 217 14.72 7.43 9.83
N SER A 218 13.89 6.56 9.24
CA SER A 218 12.60 6.95 8.66
C SER A 218 11.63 7.49 9.73
N THR A 219 11.59 6.83 10.90
CA THR A 219 10.80 7.30 12.05
C THR A 219 11.29 8.66 12.55
N PHE A 220 12.61 8.83 12.70
CA PHE A 220 13.21 10.09 13.13
C PHE A 220 12.89 11.23 12.16
N LEU A 221 13.02 11.01 10.85
CA LEU A 221 12.68 12.00 9.82
C LEU A 221 11.19 12.37 9.87
N GLY A 222 10.30 11.39 10.08
CA GLY A 222 8.86 11.62 10.21
C GLY A 222 8.52 12.45 11.46
N VAL A 223 9.13 12.11 12.59
CA VAL A 223 8.96 12.87 13.84
C VAL A 223 9.52 14.30 13.69
N ALA A 224 10.71 14.45 13.11
CA ALA A 224 11.37 15.74 12.90
C ALA A 224 10.54 16.66 11.99
N SER A 225 10.03 16.14 10.86
CA SER A 225 9.17 16.90 9.94
C SER A 225 7.82 17.28 10.57
N GLY A 226 7.21 16.39 11.34
CA GLY A 226 5.99 16.68 12.09
C GLY A 226 6.18 17.76 13.16
N LEU A 227 7.27 17.68 13.93
CA LEU A 227 7.63 18.69 14.94
C LEU A 227 8.01 20.03 14.29
N LEU A 228 8.71 19.99 13.15
CA LEU A 228 9.03 21.19 12.37
C LEU A 228 7.76 21.88 11.89
N SER A 229 6.77 21.14 11.38
CA SER A 229 5.46 21.69 11.03
C SER A 229 4.77 22.34 12.22
N ALA A 230 4.76 21.67 13.38
CA ALA A 230 4.20 22.21 14.61
C ALA A 230 4.90 23.51 15.05
N TYR A 231 6.23 23.59 14.90
CA TYR A 231 7.03 24.78 15.20
C TYR A 231 6.75 25.93 14.24
N VAL A 232 6.70 25.65 12.92
CA VAL A 232 6.40 26.63 11.86
C VAL A 232 5.04 27.26 12.11
N ILE A 233 4.00 26.46 12.35
CA ILE A 233 2.64 26.94 12.61
C ILE A 233 2.58 27.76 13.90
N LYS A 234 3.24 27.29 14.97
CA LYS A 234 3.26 27.99 16.26
C LYS A 234 4.01 29.33 16.20
N LYS A 235 5.18 29.37 15.53
CA LYS A 235 6.06 30.55 15.52
C LYS A 235 5.61 31.61 14.53
N LEU A 236 5.09 31.20 13.37
CA LEU A 236 4.65 32.15 12.34
C LEU A 236 3.25 32.73 12.62
N TYR A 237 2.59 32.33 13.72
CA TYR A 237 1.28 32.85 14.14
C TYR A 237 0.25 32.85 12.99
N PHE A 238 0.28 31.84 12.12
CA PHE A 238 -0.65 31.73 10.99
C PHE A 238 -2.12 31.68 11.42
N GLY A 239 -2.39 31.25 12.67
CA GLY A 239 -3.73 31.11 13.25
C GLY A 239 -4.53 32.38 13.48
N ARG A 240 -4.08 33.55 13.03
CA ARG A 240 -4.91 34.76 13.02
C ARG A 240 -5.32 35.23 11.62
N HIS A 241 -4.71 34.69 10.56
CA HIS A 241 -4.79 35.30 9.23
C HIS A 241 -5.48 34.48 8.13
N SER A 242 -5.61 33.15 8.24
CA SER A 242 -6.41 32.34 7.28
C SER A 242 -6.36 30.85 7.62
N THR A 243 -7.49 30.16 7.58
CA THR A 243 -7.59 28.69 7.72
C THR A 243 -6.82 27.94 6.64
N ASP A 244 -6.91 28.43 5.40
CA ASP A 244 -6.42 27.70 4.22
C ASP A 244 -4.90 27.54 4.23
N ARG A 245 -4.17 28.55 4.75
CA ARG A 245 -2.71 28.50 4.89
C ARG A 245 -2.27 27.45 5.90
N GLU A 246 -2.99 27.30 7.01
CA GLU A 246 -2.67 26.30 8.04
C GLU A 246 -2.81 24.88 7.46
N VAL A 247 -3.93 24.61 6.78
CA VAL A 247 -4.20 23.31 6.14
C VAL A 247 -3.19 23.03 5.02
N ALA A 248 -2.92 24.02 4.16
CA ALA A 248 -1.96 23.87 3.06
C ALA A 248 -0.54 23.55 3.56
N ILE A 249 -0.06 24.24 4.60
CA ILE A 249 1.26 23.96 5.17
C ILE A 249 1.32 22.56 5.77
N MET A 250 0.26 22.09 6.44
CA MET A 250 0.24 20.71 6.95
C MET A 250 0.32 19.68 5.82
N MET A 251 -0.42 19.87 4.72
CA MET A 251 -0.35 18.97 3.56
C MET A 251 1.03 18.98 2.90
N LEU A 252 1.57 20.17 2.63
CA LEU A 252 2.87 20.32 1.98
C LEU A 252 4.01 19.77 2.84
N MET A 253 3.97 19.95 4.15
CA MET A 253 4.98 19.40 5.06
C MET A 253 4.91 17.88 5.14
N ALA A 254 3.71 17.29 5.12
CA ALA A 254 3.53 15.84 5.06
C ALA A 254 4.11 15.28 3.75
N TYR A 255 3.79 15.90 2.63
CA TYR A 255 4.30 15.51 1.32
C TYR A 255 5.83 15.68 1.22
N LEU A 256 6.36 16.78 1.75
CA LEU A 256 7.81 17.02 1.82
C LEU A 256 8.52 15.94 2.64
N SER A 257 7.92 15.48 3.74
CA SER A 257 8.49 14.39 4.55
C SER A 257 8.63 13.09 3.75
N TYR A 258 7.64 12.77 2.91
CA TYR A 258 7.66 11.61 2.03
C TYR A 258 8.77 11.74 0.97
N MET A 259 8.81 12.88 0.26
CA MET A 259 9.82 13.11 -0.78
C MET A 259 11.24 13.12 -0.24
N LEU A 260 11.46 13.69 0.95
CA LEU A 260 12.77 13.66 1.60
C LEU A 260 13.19 12.24 2.00
N ALA A 261 12.25 11.39 2.41
CA ALA A 261 12.56 10.00 2.71
C ALA A 261 12.98 9.23 1.47
N GLU A 262 12.24 9.38 0.35
CA GLU A 262 12.58 8.74 -0.93
C GLU A 262 13.95 9.21 -1.46
N LEU A 263 14.27 10.52 -1.33
CA LEU A 263 15.58 11.05 -1.73
C LEU A 263 16.75 10.56 -0.86
N LEU A 264 16.47 10.08 0.35
CA LEU A 264 17.46 9.55 1.30
C LEU A 264 17.49 8.02 1.33
N ASP A 265 16.82 7.35 0.39
CA ASP A 265 16.65 5.89 0.36
C ASP A 265 16.07 5.31 1.68
N LEU A 266 15.20 6.09 2.34
CA LEU A 266 14.47 5.72 3.54
C LEU A 266 13.04 5.27 3.20
N SER A 267 12.31 4.71 4.16
CA SER A 267 10.91 4.30 3.94
C SER A 267 9.98 5.52 3.99
N GLY A 268 9.58 6.02 2.82
CA GLY A 268 8.63 7.13 2.68
C GLY A 268 7.29 6.87 3.38
N ILE A 269 6.78 5.64 3.28
CA ILE A 269 5.53 5.19 3.93
C ILE A 269 5.64 5.33 5.46
N LEU A 270 6.73 4.85 6.04
CA LEU A 270 6.96 4.93 7.48
C LEU A 270 7.15 6.39 7.95
N THR A 271 7.90 7.19 7.18
CA THR A 271 8.15 8.60 7.46
C THR A 271 6.86 9.43 7.47
N VAL A 272 6.04 9.33 6.42
CA VAL A 272 4.80 10.13 6.32
C VAL A 272 3.78 9.70 7.38
N PHE A 273 3.74 8.41 7.74
CA PHE A 273 2.88 7.91 8.80
C PHE A 273 3.23 8.52 10.17
N PHE A 274 4.50 8.47 10.58
CA PHE A 274 4.93 9.08 11.84
C PHE A 274 4.80 10.60 11.82
N CYS A 275 5.04 11.24 10.68
CA CYS A 275 4.75 12.65 10.47
C CYS A 275 3.28 12.97 10.76
N GLY A 276 2.34 12.18 10.22
CA GLY A 276 0.90 12.30 10.48
C GLY A 276 0.54 12.14 11.96
N ILE A 277 1.10 11.14 12.65
CA ILE A 277 0.89 10.93 14.10
C ILE A 277 1.33 12.16 14.91
N VAL A 278 2.54 12.66 14.63
CA VAL A 278 3.13 13.79 15.35
C VAL A 278 2.37 15.08 15.07
N MET A 279 2.01 15.35 13.81
CA MET A 279 1.19 16.50 13.44
C MET A 279 -0.18 16.46 14.12
N SER A 280 -0.83 15.29 14.15
CA SER A 280 -2.10 15.12 14.84
C SER A 280 -1.97 15.35 16.35
N HIS A 281 -0.80 15.10 16.97
CA HIS A 281 -0.60 15.31 18.40
C HIS A 281 -0.23 16.75 18.75
N TYR A 282 0.70 17.36 18.01
CA TYR A 282 1.22 18.69 18.31
C TYR A 282 0.58 19.77 17.45
N THR A 283 0.64 19.62 16.12
CA THR A 283 0.16 20.63 15.17
C THR A 283 -1.34 20.88 15.27
N TRP A 284 -2.15 19.83 15.43
CA TRP A 284 -3.61 19.93 15.59
C TRP A 284 -4.03 20.84 16.75
N HIS A 285 -3.27 20.84 17.85
CA HIS A 285 -3.57 21.68 19.01
C HIS A 285 -3.10 23.13 18.82
N ASN A 286 -2.15 23.38 17.91
CA ASN A 286 -1.61 24.70 17.61
C ASN A 286 -2.42 25.48 16.56
N VAL A 287 -3.24 24.80 15.76
CA VAL A 287 -4.12 25.44 14.75
C VAL A 287 -5.44 25.94 15.36
N THR A 288 -6.09 26.86 14.63
CA THR A 288 -7.40 27.41 15.01
C THR A 288 -8.52 26.37 15.00
N GLU A 289 -9.62 26.64 15.72
CA GLU A 289 -10.76 25.72 15.80
C GLU A 289 -11.43 25.49 14.43
N SER A 290 -11.56 26.54 13.61
CA SER A 290 -12.03 26.42 12.24
C SER A 290 -11.09 25.57 11.40
N SER A 291 -9.78 25.78 11.49
CA SER A 291 -8.79 24.94 10.79
C SER A 291 -8.82 23.49 11.25
N ARG A 292 -9.10 23.18 12.52
CA ARG A 292 -9.22 21.78 12.97
C ARG A 292 -10.32 21.06 12.19
N VAL A 293 -11.51 21.66 12.10
CA VAL A 293 -12.61 21.06 11.34
C VAL A 293 -12.22 20.90 9.86
N THR A 294 -11.71 21.96 9.24
CA THR A 294 -11.30 21.93 7.83
C THR A 294 -10.22 20.89 7.56
N THR A 295 -9.22 20.78 8.43
CA THR A 295 -8.10 19.82 8.31
C THR A 295 -8.61 18.38 8.31
N LYS A 296 -9.53 18.05 9.23
CA LYS A 296 -10.09 16.69 9.32
C LYS A 296 -10.81 16.30 8.05
N HIS A 297 -11.66 17.20 7.51
CA HIS A 297 -12.39 16.93 6.28
C HIS A 297 -11.49 16.97 5.03
N ALA A 298 -10.53 17.89 4.95
CA ALA A 298 -9.60 17.99 3.83
C ALA A 298 -8.73 16.74 3.69
N PHE A 299 -8.19 16.22 4.80
CA PHE A 299 -7.35 15.02 4.74
C PHE A 299 -8.17 13.77 4.45
N ALA A 300 -9.37 13.67 5.02
CA ALA A 300 -10.28 12.56 4.73
C ALA A 300 -10.73 12.56 3.26
N THR A 301 -11.11 13.72 2.71
CA THR A 301 -11.54 13.83 1.30
C THR A 301 -10.41 13.55 0.33
N LEU A 302 -9.19 14.04 0.60
CA LEU A 302 -8.02 13.75 -0.23
C LEU A 302 -7.66 12.26 -0.20
N SER A 303 -7.67 11.62 0.98
CA SER A 303 -7.50 10.17 1.14
C SER A 303 -8.54 9.41 0.33
N PHE A 304 -9.81 9.79 0.46
CA PHE A 304 -10.93 9.14 -0.22
C PHE A 304 -10.84 9.24 -1.75
N ILE A 305 -10.46 10.39 -2.29
CA ILE A 305 -10.24 10.57 -3.75
C ILE A 305 -9.06 9.71 -4.20
N SER A 306 -7.92 9.74 -3.50
CA SER A 306 -6.76 8.93 -3.85
C SER A 306 -7.04 7.42 -3.79
N GLU A 307 -7.84 7.01 -2.80
CA GLU A 307 -8.31 5.64 -2.64
C GLU A 307 -9.24 5.21 -3.78
N THR A 308 -10.26 6.02 -4.10
CA THR A 308 -11.18 5.70 -5.20
C THR A 308 -10.43 5.62 -6.53
N PHE A 309 -9.47 6.53 -6.75
CA PHE A 309 -8.58 6.50 -7.90
C PHE A 309 -7.84 5.16 -7.97
N LEU A 310 -7.24 4.73 -6.85
CA LEU A 310 -6.49 3.49 -6.77
C LEU A 310 -7.32 2.27 -7.18
N PHE A 311 -8.51 2.09 -6.63
CA PHE A 311 -9.34 0.91 -6.93
C PHE A 311 -9.86 0.91 -8.36
N LEU A 312 -10.25 2.07 -8.87
CA LEU A 312 -10.68 2.22 -10.25
C LEU A 312 -9.52 1.87 -11.19
N TYR A 313 -8.33 2.40 -10.91
CA TYR A 313 -7.14 2.19 -11.73
C TYR A 313 -6.65 0.74 -11.68
N VAL A 314 -6.64 0.09 -10.51
CA VAL A 314 -6.34 -1.34 -10.36
C VAL A 314 -7.38 -2.20 -11.09
N GLY A 315 -8.67 -1.84 -11.02
CA GLY A 315 -9.74 -2.52 -11.74
C GLY A 315 -9.56 -2.44 -13.27
N MET A 316 -9.09 -1.30 -13.78
CA MET A 316 -8.77 -1.13 -15.20
C MET A 316 -7.52 -1.93 -15.60
N ASP A 317 -6.45 -1.89 -14.80
CA ASP A 317 -5.18 -2.58 -15.06
C ASP A 317 -5.31 -4.12 -15.07
N ALA A 318 -6.24 -4.68 -14.29
CA ALA A 318 -6.51 -6.12 -14.26
C ALA A 318 -6.90 -6.71 -15.64
N LEU A 319 -7.42 -5.86 -16.54
CA LEU A 319 -7.85 -6.23 -17.89
C LEU A 319 -6.84 -5.83 -18.97
N ASP A 320 -5.63 -5.42 -18.60
CA ASP A 320 -4.61 -5.06 -19.57
C ASP A 320 -4.19 -6.27 -20.42
N ILE A 321 -4.56 -6.22 -21.70
CA ILE A 321 -4.36 -7.29 -22.67
C ILE A 321 -2.87 -7.59 -22.89
N GLU A 322 -1.97 -6.62 -22.73
CA GLU A 322 -0.55 -6.82 -23.00
C GLU A 322 0.08 -7.77 -21.99
N LYS A 323 -0.29 -7.65 -20.71
CA LYS A 323 0.14 -8.58 -19.65
C LYS A 323 -0.39 -9.99 -19.91
N TRP A 324 -1.67 -10.11 -20.25
CA TRP A 324 -2.29 -11.40 -20.58
C TRP A 324 -1.73 -12.02 -21.86
N LYS A 325 -1.36 -11.19 -22.84
CA LYS A 325 -0.74 -11.64 -24.09
C LYS A 325 0.67 -12.19 -23.84
N ILE A 326 1.51 -11.49 -23.07
CA ILE A 326 2.83 -11.98 -22.65
C ILE A 326 2.70 -13.32 -21.93
N VAL A 327 1.73 -13.44 -21.01
CA VAL A 327 1.47 -14.70 -20.29
C VAL A 327 1.02 -15.81 -21.25
N SER A 328 0.14 -15.51 -22.21
CA SER A 328 -0.38 -16.48 -23.18
C SER A 328 0.66 -16.93 -24.21
N GLU A 329 1.60 -16.05 -24.55
CA GLU A 329 2.70 -16.35 -25.49
C GLU A 329 3.83 -17.12 -24.79
N THR A 330 4.05 -16.89 -23.50
CA THR A 330 5.16 -17.51 -22.74
C THR A 330 4.76 -18.85 -22.11
N TYR A 331 3.51 -19.03 -21.70
CA TYR A 331 3.05 -20.23 -20.98
C TYR A 331 1.70 -20.74 -21.47
N SER A 332 1.51 -22.07 -21.46
CA SER A 332 0.18 -22.64 -21.65
C SER A 332 -0.77 -22.11 -20.56
N PRO A 333 -2.04 -21.77 -20.87
CA PRO A 333 -2.99 -21.18 -19.91
C PRO A 333 -3.10 -21.98 -18.61
N MET A 334 -3.04 -23.31 -18.71
CA MET A 334 -3.12 -24.23 -17.59
C MET A 334 -1.92 -24.14 -16.62
N LYS A 335 -0.71 -23.86 -17.13
CA LYS A 335 0.49 -23.65 -16.30
C LYS A 335 0.48 -22.30 -15.60
N SER A 336 0.00 -21.25 -16.27
CA SER A 336 -0.14 -19.92 -15.64
C SER A 336 -1.14 -19.94 -14.49
N ILE A 337 -2.31 -20.58 -14.70
CA ILE A 337 -3.32 -20.77 -13.64
C ILE A 337 -2.77 -21.64 -12.51
N GLY A 338 -2.00 -22.69 -12.85
CA GLY A 338 -1.33 -23.52 -11.86
C GLY A 338 -0.35 -22.74 -10.99
N LEU A 339 0.49 -21.89 -11.60
CA LEU A 339 1.47 -21.08 -10.89
C LEU A 339 0.80 -20.01 -10.00
N SER A 340 -0.21 -19.30 -10.52
CA SER A 340 -0.96 -18.32 -9.72
C SER A 340 -1.68 -18.98 -8.54
N SER A 341 -2.30 -20.14 -8.76
CA SER A 341 -2.97 -20.91 -7.70
C SER A 341 -1.99 -21.36 -6.61
N ILE A 342 -0.80 -21.83 -6.98
CA ILE A 342 0.24 -22.21 -6.02
C ILE A 342 0.69 -21.00 -5.20
N ILE A 343 0.95 -19.85 -5.83
CA ILE A 343 1.36 -18.64 -5.11
C ILE A 343 0.26 -18.18 -4.14
N VAL A 344 -1.00 -18.15 -4.58
CA VAL A 344 -2.13 -17.79 -3.71
C VAL A 344 -2.25 -18.76 -2.53
N ALA A 345 -2.12 -20.07 -2.78
CA ALA A 345 -2.15 -21.07 -1.72
C ALA A 345 -0.99 -20.89 -0.72
N LEU A 346 0.22 -20.64 -1.23
CA LEU A 346 1.40 -20.38 -0.38
C LEU A 346 1.21 -19.13 0.47
N VAL A 347 0.65 -18.06 -0.09
CA VAL A 347 0.33 -16.82 0.63
C VAL A 347 -0.71 -17.08 1.74
N LEU A 348 -1.77 -17.81 1.44
CA LEU A 348 -2.81 -18.17 2.42
C LEU A 348 -2.22 -18.96 3.60
N VAL A 349 -1.41 -19.97 3.30
CA VAL A 349 -0.76 -20.82 4.30
C VAL A 349 0.27 -20.04 5.10
N ALA A 350 1.13 -19.26 4.43
CA ALA A 350 2.14 -18.43 5.07
C ALA A 350 1.50 -17.47 6.08
N ARG A 351 0.41 -16.80 5.69
CA ARG A 351 -0.34 -15.89 6.56
C ARG A 351 -0.95 -16.62 7.76
N ALA A 352 -1.59 -17.76 7.54
CA ALA A 352 -2.16 -18.56 8.63
C ALA A 352 -1.08 -19.01 9.63
N ALA A 353 0.06 -19.45 9.11
CA ALA A 353 1.17 -19.99 9.89
C ALA A 353 1.78 -18.99 10.87
N PHE A 354 1.66 -17.68 10.65
CA PHE A 354 2.10 -16.69 11.63
C PHE A 354 0.95 -16.04 12.41
N VAL A 355 -0.22 -15.79 11.79
CA VAL A 355 -1.31 -15.06 12.46
C VAL A 355 -1.84 -15.85 13.66
N PHE A 356 -2.06 -17.16 13.53
CA PHE A 356 -2.57 -17.98 14.63
C PHE A 356 -1.53 -18.17 15.76
N PRO A 357 -0.27 -18.55 15.48
CA PRO A 357 0.72 -18.71 16.55
C PRO A 357 1.14 -17.40 17.22
N LEU A 358 1.33 -16.30 16.47
CA LEU A 358 1.70 -15.01 17.05
C LEU A 358 0.55 -14.38 17.83
N SER A 359 -0.71 -14.59 17.41
CA SER A 359 -1.86 -14.14 18.21
C SER A 359 -2.00 -14.93 19.50
N TYR A 360 -1.73 -16.24 19.48
CA TYR A 360 -1.64 -17.05 20.69
C TYR A 360 -0.53 -16.54 21.63
N LEU A 361 0.67 -16.33 21.11
CA LEU A 361 1.80 -15.81 21.88
C LEU A 361 1.51 -14.41 22.47
N SER A 362 0.93 -13.52 21.66
CA SER A 362 0.54 -12.19 22.13
C SER A 362 -0.57 -12.26 23.19
N ASN A 363 -1.51 -13.20 23.09
CA ASN A 363 -2.55 -13.39 24.09
C ASN A 363 -2.01 -13.90 25.44
N LEU A 364 -0.85 -14.57 25.46
CA LEU A 364 -0.17 -14.95 26.71
C LEU A 364 0.44 -13.75 27.42
N THR A 365 0.98 -12.80 26.66
CA THR A 365 1.59 -11.57 27.22
C THR A 365 0.56 -10.55 27.74
N LYS A 366 -0.70 -10.69 27.33
CA LYS A 366 -1.78 -9.74 27.67
C LYS A 366 -2.51 -10.16 28.94
N THR A 367 -2.39 -9.31 29.96
CA THR A 367 -2.97 -9.52 31.31
C THR A 367 -4.45 -9.15 31.41
N THR A 368 -4.97 -8.28 30.53
CA THR A 368 -6.38 -7.86 30.58
C THR A 368 -7.26 -8.62 29.57
N PRO A 369 -8.47 -9.09 29.95
CA PRO A 369 -9.35 -9.85 29.06
C PRO A 369 -9.82 -9.08 27.82
N GLY A 370 -10.00 -7.76 27.94
CA GLY A 370 -10.50 -6.89 26.86
C GLY A 370 -9.48 -6.61 25.75
N GLU A 371 -8.23 -7.04 25.90
CA GLU A 371 -7.16 -6.84 24.91
C GLU A 371 -6.81 -8.11 24.11
N LYS A 372 -7.40 -9.25 24.50
CA LYS A 372 -7.13 -10.54 23.85
C LYS A 372 -7.71 -10.57 22.45
N ILE A 373 -6.92 -11.06 21.50
CA ILE A 373 -7.32 -11.23 20.11
C ILE A 373 -8.19 -12.49 20.03
N SER A 374 -9.49 -12.29 19.85
CA SER A 374 -10.45 -13.39 19.68
C SER A 374 -10.23 -14.12 18.36
N ILE A 375 -10.68 -15.38 18.26
CA ILE A 375 -10.55 -16.19 17.04
C ILE A 375 -11.22 -15.49 15.84
N ARG A 376 -12.37 -14.83 16.06
CA ARG A 376 -13.02 -14.02 15.01
C ARG A 376 -12.11 -12.91 14.49
N GLN A 377 -11.44 -12.20 15.39
CA GLN A 377 -10.49 -11.15 15.00
C GLN A 377 -9.24 -11.73 14.32
N GLN A 378 -8.77 -12.91 14.73
CA GLN A 378 -7.64 -13.60 14.06
C GLN A 378 -7.98 -13.96 12.61
N VAL A 379 -9.20 -14.47 12.37
CA VAL A 379 -9.67 -14.76 11.02
C VAL A 379 -9.78 -13.48 10.18
N ILE A 380 -10.26 -12.37 10.76
CA ILE A 380 -10.28 -11.08 10.08
C ILE A 380 -8.87 -10.61 9.73
N ILE A 381 -7.89 -10.72 10.64
CA ILE A 381 -6.50 -10.32 10.39
C ILE A 381 -5.86 -11.22 9.32
N TRP A 382 -6.16 -12.52 9.33
CA TRP A 382 -5.70 -13.46 8.33
C TRP A 382 -6.24 -13.10 6.94
N TRP A 383 -7.53 -12.81 6.83
CA TRP A 383 -8.18 -12.44 5.58
C TRP A 383 -7.75 -11.07 5.07
N ALA A 384 -7.67 -10.08 5.97
CA ALA A 384 -7.25 -8.72 5.64
C ALA A 384 -5.86 -8.71 4.98
N GLY A 385 -4.88 -9.40 5.58
CA GLY A 385 -3.51 -9.43 5.06
C GLY A 385 -3.29 -10.23 3.76
N LEU A 386 -4.36 -10.66 3.06
CA LEU A 386 -4.24 -11.30 1.75
C LEU A 386 -4.09 -10.30 0.61
N MET A 387 -4.54 -9.05 0.80
CA MET A 387 -4.37 -7.99 -0.19
C MET A 387 -2.86 -7.70 -0.35
N ARG A 388 -2.35 -7.79 -1.58
CA ARG A 388 -0.96 -7.49 -1.90
C ARG A 388 -0.86 -6.09 -2.48
N GLY A 389 0.01 -5.30 -1.88
CA GLY A 389 0.08 -3.87 -2.11
C GLY A 389 1.06 -3.51 -3.19
N ALA A 390 1.08 -2.23 -3.53
CA ALA A 390 1.98 -1.71 -4.53
C ALA A 390 3.46 -1.89 -4.21
N VAL A 391 3.87 -2.03 -2.93
CA VAL A 391 5.25 -2.36 -2.58
C VAL A 391 5.68 -3.70 -3.21
N SER A 392 4.79 -4.70 -3.24
CA SER A 392 5.07 -5.96 -3.95
C SER A 392 5.23 -5.74 -5.47
N ILE A 393 4.46 -4.80 -6.03
CA ILE A 393 4.54 -4.43 -7.44
C ILE A 393 5.88 -3.72 -7.74
N ALA A 394 6.25 -2.69 -6.98
CA ALA A 394 7.53 -1.99 -7.12
C ALA A 394 8.74 -2.90 -6.97
N LEU A 395 8.70 -3.83 -6.00
CA LEU A 395 9.78 -4.81 -5.83
C LEU A 395 9.86 -5.78 -7.02
N ALA A 396 8.72 -6.17 -7.60
CA ALA A 396 8.68 -7.00 -8.80
C ALA A 396 9.29 -6.26 -10.01
N TYR A 397 8.95 -4.99 -10.23
CA TYR A 397 9.48 -4.20 -11.33
C TYR A 397 10.96 -3.82 -11.14
N ASN A 398 11.40 -3.54 -9.92
CA ASN A 398 12.82 -3.34 -9.63
C ASN A 398 13.64 -4.58 -9.96
N LYS A 399 13.13 -5.79 -9.72
CA LYS A 399 13.81 -7.03 -10.14
C LYS A 399 13.94 -7.13 -11.67
N VAL A 400 12.90 -6.74 -12.41
CA VAL A 400 12.91 -6.78 -13.88
C VAL A 400 13.98 -5.85 -14.46
N LYS A 401 14.24 -4.69 -13.83
CA LYS A 401 15.33 -3.78 -14.26
C LYS A 401 16.73 -4.36 -14.15
N TYR A 402 16.98 -5.33 -13.26
CA TYR A 402 18.30 -5.95 -13.06
C TYR A 402 18.47 -7.29 -13.80
N CYS A 403 17.43 -7.80 -14.47
CA CYS A 403 17.46 -9.04 -15.26
C CYS A 403 17.48 -8.83 -16.79
N VAL A 404 17.74 -7.60 -17.26
CA VAL A 404 17.94 -7.27 -18.69
C VAL A 404 19.41 -6.98 -18.96
#